data_AF-A0A7W5H5D5-F1
#
_entry.id   AF-A0A7W5H5D5-F1
#
_cell.length_a   1.000
_cell.length_b   1.000
_cell.length_c   1.000
_cell.angle_alpha   90.00
_cell.angle_beta   90.00
_cell.angle_gamma   90.00
#
_symmetry.space_group_name_H-M   'P 1'
#
loop_
_entity.id
_entity.type
_entity.pdbx_description
1 polymer ?
#
loop_
_entity_poly.entity_id
_entity_poly.type
_entity_poly.pdbx_seq_one_letter_code
_entity_poly.pdbx_strand_id
1 'polypeptide(L)'
;MPAAIIQDTNSLEISLLSPADIASRDGVIFDALQPTTGFIASPGIVVTSVYLSGMLERRDKTILGMGVDSSCVLVVNSLGLIVYYAL
;
A
#
# COMPACT_ATOMS: atom_id res chain seq x y z
N MET A 1 14.77 -11.13 3.86
CA MET A 1 15.44 -9.82 4.08
C MET A 1 14.78 -8.66 3.35
N PRO A 2 14.44 -8.70 2.04
CA PRO A 2 13.85 -7.52 1.35
C PRO A 2 12.46 -7.13 1.90
N ALA A 3 11.72 -8.10 2.42
CA ALA A 3 10.41 -7.92 3.01
C ALA A 3 10.38 -6.94 4.21
N ALA A 4 11.40 -6.99 5.07
CA ALA A 4 11.49 -6.11 6.24
C ALA A 4 11.70 -4.65 5.81
N ILE A 5 12.59 -4.41 4.84
CA ILE A 5 12.87 -3.07 4.31
C ILE A 5 11.60 -2.40 3.79
N ILE A 6 10.75 -3.14 3.08
CA ILE A 6 9.47 -2.60 2.56
C ILE A 6 8.54 -2.21 3.72
N GLN A 7 8.41 -3.07 4.73
CA GLN A 7 7.56 -2.79 5.88
C GLN A 7 8.08 -1.59 6.70
N ASP A 8 9.39 -1.54 6.93
CA ASP A 8 10.05 -0.47 7.69
C ASP A 8 9.88 0.87 6.98
N THR A 9 10.07 0.89 5.65
CA THR A 9 9.93 2.12 4.85
C THR A 9 8.48 2.59 4.81
N ASN A 10 7.50 1.70 4.57
CA ASN A 10 6.08 2.06 4.59
C ASN A 10 5.62 2.56 5.96
N SER A 11 6.10 1.95 7.04
CA SER A 11 5.76 2.37 8.41
C SER A 11 6.36 3.75 8.74
N LEU A 12 7.58 4.01 8.26
CA LEU A 12 8.25 5.29 8.41
C LEU A 12 7.53 6.40 7.62
N GLU A 13 7.08 6.12 6.38
CA GLU A 13 6.30 7.06 5.58
C GLU A 13 4.99 7.47 6.27
N ILE A 14 4.24 6.51 6.82
CA ILE A 14 3.01 6.80 7.58
C ILE A 14 3.32 7.57 8.86
N SER A 15 4.39 7.22 9.57
CA SER A 15 4.82 7.91 10.79
C SER A 15 5.22 9.35 10.51
N LEU A 16 5.87 9.62 9.37
CA LEU A 16 6.25 10.96 8.92
C LEU A 16 5.08 11.80 8.42
N LEU A 17 3.98 11.17 7.98
CA LEU A 17 2.78 11.89 7.58
C LEU A 17 2.15 12.66 8.76
N SER A 18 2.19 12.09 9.97
CA SER A 18 1.65 12.72 11.18
C SER A 18 2.32 14.06 11.57
N PRO A 19 3.66 14.17 11.71
CA PRO A 19 4.31 15.46 11.93
C PRO A 19 4.20 16.39 10.72
N ALA A 20 4.07 15.85 9.50
CA ALA A 20 3.83 16.67 8.31
C ALA A 20 2.44 17.33 8.35
N ASP A 21 1.39 16.61 8.80
CA ASP A 21 0.06 17.17 9.03
C ASP A 21 0.07 18.29 10.06
N ILE A 22 0.85 18.15 11.14
CA ILE A 22 1.01 19.19 12.18
C ILE A 22 1.76 20.41 11.63
N ALA A 23 2.74 20.20 10.75
CA ALA A 23 3.54 21.27 10.16
C ALA A 23 2.82 22.00 9.00
N SER A 24 1.78 21.38 8.41
CA SER A 24 1.00 21.96 7.32
C SER A 24 0.19 23.16 7.80
N ARG A 25 0.25 24.25 7.03
CA ARG A 25 -0.47 25.50 7.34
C ARG A 25 -1.87 25.55 6.75
N ASP A 26 -2.13 24.74 5.72
CA ASP A 26 -3.37 24.75 4.95
C ASP A 26 -4.40 23.71 5.45
N GLY A 27 -4.15 23.08 6.60
CA GLY A 27 -4.99 22.01 7.17
C GLY A 27 -4.34 20.63 7.08
N VAL A 28 -5.13 19.57 7.34
CA VAL A 28 -4.65 18.18 7.21
C VAL A 28 -4.27 17.93 5.75
N ILE A 29 -3.13 17.29 5.49
CA ILE A 29 -2.62 17.03 4.13
C ILE A 29 -3.67 16.29 3.30
N PHE A 30 -4.43 15.38 3.94
CA PHE A 30 -5.53 14.67 3.31
C PHE A 30 -6.65 15.56 2.75
N ASP A 31 -6.90 16.73 3.33
CA ASP A 31 -7.94 17.65 2.87
C ASP A 31 -7.49 18.47 1.65
N ALA A 32 -6.17 18.66 1.51
CA ALA A 32 -5.56 19.30 0.35
C ALA A 32 -5.38 18.36 -0.85
N LEU A 33 -5.62 17.05 -0.67
CA LEU A 33 -5.49 16.05 -1.72
C LEU A 33 -6.69 16.08 -2.67
N GLN A 34 -6.41 15.88 -3.95
CA GLN A 34 -7.47 15.70 -4.94
C GLN A 34 -8.22 14.38 -4.67
N PRO A 35 -9.53 14.28 -4.97
CA PRO A 35 -10.31 13.06 -4.74
C PRO A 35 -9.69 11.81 -5.39
N THR A 36 -9.02 11.99 -6.53
CA THR A 36 -8.24 10.97 -7.24
C THR A 36 -7.05 10.47 -6.42
N THR A 37 -6.42 11.29 -5.57
CA THR A 37 -5.34 10.85 -4.70
C THR A 37 -5.84 9.94 -3.57
N GLY A 38 -7.03 10.18 -3.04
CA GLY A 38 -7.68 9.28 -2.09
C GLY A 38 -7.94 7.89 -2.70
N PHE A 39 -8.33 7.85 -3.98
CA PHE A 39 -8.42 6.59 -4.73
C PHE A 39 -7.05 5.92 -4.82
N ILE A 40 -5.98 6.61 -5.25
CA ILE A 40 -4.62 6.05 -5.38
C ILE A 40 -4.08 5.49 -4.04
N ALA A 41 -4.41 6.12 -2.91
CA ALA A 41 -4.02 5.63 -1.59
C ALA A 41 -4.67 4.29 -1.24
N SER A 42 -5.91 4.04 -1.69
CA SER A 42 -6.66 2.86 -1.30
C SER A 42 -6.09 1.51 -1.79
N PRO A 43 -5.65 1.33 -3.06
CA PRO A 43 -4.92 0.12 -3.47
C PRO A 43 -3.63 -0.08 -2.69
N GLY A 44 -2.91 0.99 -2.32
CA GLY A 44 -1.68 0.90 -1.52
C GLY A 44 -1.93 0.28 -0.14
N ILE A 45 -3.04 0.66 0.51
CA ILE A 45 -3.47 0.08 1.79
C ILE A 45 -3.88 -1.39 1.62
N VAL A 46 -4.65 -1.71 0.58
CA VAL A 46 -5.10 -3.09 0.32
C VAL A 46 -3.90 -3.99 0.04
N VAL A 47 -2.96 -3.56 -0.81
CA VAL A 47 -1.73 -4.31 -1.12
C VAL A 47 -0.89 -4.52 0.13
N THR A 48 -0.71 -3.50 0.97
CA THR A 48 0.02 -3.62 2.24
C THR A 48 -0.65 -4.60 3.19
N SER A 49 -1.98 -4.62 3.25
CA SER A 49 -2.74 -5.54 4.09
C SER A 49 -2.60 -7.00 3.64
N VAL A 50 -2.69 -7.25 2.33
CA VAL A 50 -2.45 -8.58 1.73
C VAL A 50 -1.01 -9.03 2.01
N TYR A 51 -0.06 -8.12 1.88
CA TYR A 51 1.35 -8.39 2.15
C TYR A 51 1.59 -8.80 3.62
N LEU A 52 1.03 -8.04 4.58
CA LEU A 52 1.11 -8.38 6.00
C LEU A 52 0.41 -9.71 6.32
N SER A 53 -0.75 -9.96 5.68
CA SER A 53 -1.47 -11.23 5.82
C SER A 53 -0.61 -12.42 5.35
N GLY A 54 0.04 -12.30 4.20
CA GLY A 54 0.94 -13.33 3.69
C GLY A 54 2.16 -13.58 4.58
N MET A 55 2.71 -12.51 5.18
CA MET A 55 3.79 -12.65 6.17
C MET A 55 3.32 -13.35 7.45
N LEU A 56 2.09 -13.09 7.90
CA LEU A 56 1.54 -13.64 9.14
C LEU A 56 1.11 -15.10 9.00
N GLU A 57 0.54 -15.47 7.84
CA GLU A 57 -0.02 -16.81 7.62
C GLU A 57 1.05 -17.91 7.51
N ARG A 58 2.34 -17.57 7.36
CA ARG A 58 3.49 -18.50 7.30
C ARG A 58 3.20 -19.76 6.47
N ARG A 59 2.48 -19.64 5.36
CA ARG A 59 2.20 -20.75 4.45
C ARG A 59 3.21 -20.73 3.31
N ASP A 60 4.09 -21.73 3.28
CA ASP A 60 4.87 -22.11 2.09
C ASP A 60 3.95 -22.75 1.02
N LYS A 61 2.96 -21.99 0.55
CA LYS A 61 2.17 -22.36 -0.63
C LYS A 61 2.64 -21.52 -1.79
N THR A 62 3.57 -22.07 -2.56
CA THR A 62 4.02 -21.51 -3.83
C THR A 62 3.17 -22.06 -4.97
N ILE A 63 2.63 -21.17 -5.81
CA ILE A 63 2.03 -21.51 -7.10
C ILE A 63 2.94 -20.91 -8.16
N LEU A 64 3.42 -21.72 -9.12
CA LEU A 64 4.38 -21.29 -10.18
C LEU A 64 5.73 -20.74 -9.66
N GLY A 65 6.15 -21.11 -8.44
CA GLY A 65 7.35 -20.57 -7.82
C GLY A 65 7.17 -19.18 -7.19
N MET A 66 5.92 -18.69 -7.12
CA MET A 66 5.53 -17.43 -6.51
C MET A 66 4.53 -17.68 -5.38
N GLY A 67 4.66 -16.99 -4.24
CA GLY A 67 3.68 -17.09 -3.15
C GLY A 67 2.30 -16.61 -3.62
N VAL A 68 1.23 -17.29 -3.20
CA VAL A 68 -0.15 -16.90 -3.54
C VAL A 68 -0.42 -15.44 -3.17
N ASP A 69 0.11 -15.00 -2.04
CA ASP A 69 -0.02 -13.63 -1.54
C ASP A 69 0.64 -12.62 -2.51
N SER A 70 1.81 -12.95 -3.06
CA SER A 70 2.49 -12.10 -4.05
C SER A 70 1.70 -11.99 -5.36
N SER A 71 1.02 -13.06 -5.78
CA SER A 71 0.14 -13.00 -6.96
C SER A 71 -1.08 -12.11 -6.72
N CYS A 72 -1.66 -12.15 -5.51
CA CYS A 72 -2.76 -11.29 -5.10
C CYS A 72 -2.34 -9.81 -5.10
N VAL A 73 -1.16 -9.49 -4.58
CA VAL A 73 -0.58 -8.14 -4.63
C VAL A 73 -0.48 -7.63 -6.07
N LEU A 74 0.05 -8.44 -7.00
CA LEU A 74 0.16 -8.05 -8.41
C LEU A 74 -1.20 -7.79 -9.06
N VAL A 75 -2.19 -8.66 -8.80
CA VAL A 75 -3.54 -8.52 -9.35
C VAL A 75 -4.23 -7.26 -8.83
N VAL A 76 -4.21 -7.04 -7.50
CA VAL A 76 -4.82 -5.86 -6.88
C VAL A 76 -4.15 -4.58 -7.39
N ASN A 77 -2.82 -4.55 -7.44
CA ASN A 77 -2.09 -3.38 -7.93
C ASN A 77 -2.39 -3.09 -9.41
N SER A 78 -2.44 -4.14 -10.24
CA SER A 78 -2.75 -4.00 -11.68
C SER A 78 -4.18 -3.53 -11.90
N LEU A 79 -5.15 -4.09 -11.17
CA LEU A 79 -6.54 -3.66 -11.23
C LEU A 79 -6.71 -2.20 -10.79
N GLY A 80 -6.06 -1.80 -9.69
CA GLY A 80 -6.06 -0.41 -9.24
C GLY A 80 -5.54 0.55 -10.32
N LEU A 81 -4.48 0.14 -11.03
CA LEU A 81 -3.89 0.94 -12.11
C LEU A 81 -4.80 1.03 -13.35
N ILE A 82 -5.45 -0.07 -13.73
CA ILE A 82 -6.42 -0.11 -14.83
C ILE A 82 -7.62 0.79 -14.53
N VAL A 83 -8.18 0.69 -13.32
CA VAL A 83 -9.32 1.52 -12.90
C VAL A 83 -8.91 2.99 -12.84
N TYR A 84 -7.73 3.30 -12.31
CA TYR A 84 -7.21 4.67 -12.29
C TYR A 84 -7.07 5.25 -13.69
N TYR A 85 -6.58 4.48 -14.66
CA TYR A 85 -6.42 4.95 -16.05
C TYR A 85 -7.76 5.11 -16.79
N ALA A 86 -8.80 4.40 -16.34
CA ALA A 86 -10.14 4.48 -16.91
C ALA A 86 -11.01 5.61 -16.33
N LEU A 87 -10.57 6.23 -15.23
CA LEU A 87 -11.26 7.33 -14.54
C LEU A 87 -10.83 8.69 -15.08
#